data_AF-A0A239BH00-F1
#
_entry.id   AF-A0A239BH00-F1
#
_cell.length_a   1.000
_cell.length_b   1.000
_cell.length_c   1.000
_cell.angle_alpha   90.00
_cell.angle_beta   90.00
_cell.angle_gamma   90.00
#
_symmetry.space_group_name_H-M   'P 1'
#
loop_
_entity.id
_entity.type
_entity.pdbx_description
1 polymer ?
#
loop_
_entity_poly.entity_id
_entity_poly.type
_entity_poly.pdbx_seq_one_letter_code
_entity_poly.pdbx_strand_id
1 'polypeptide(L)'
;MYKIQLAAQGAPGHDPRTSHLRPVIEYLLVQGNRPAQWWHEDGWRSDPGGELHYAFTEPIDAAQLREHFAFPDSIQVQDDGSIRDSLNRVDICHDRPHGPLSFDLPTL
;
A
#
# COMPACT_ATOMS: atom_id res chain seq x y z
N MET A 1 22.40 -8.77 5.92
CA MET A 1 21.63 -7.56 6.27
C MET A 1 20.53 -7.94 7.25
N TYR A 2 20.34 -7.15 8.30
CA TYR A 2 19.21 -7.33 9.22
C TYR A 2 17.99 -6.61 8.61
N LYS A 3 16.87 -7.34 8.47
CA LYS A 3 15.60 -6.77 8.00
C LYS A 3 14.76 -6.30 9.18
N ILE A 4 14.00 -5.23 8.98
CA ILE A 4 13.02 -4.78 9.96
C ILE A 4 11.84 -5.76 9.95
N GLN A 5 11.56 -6.37 11.10
CA GLN A 5 10.43 -7.29 11.23
C GLN A 5 9.12 -6.51 11.30
N LEU A 6 8.18 -6.80 10.41
CA LEU A 6 6.83 -6.26 10.49
C LEU A 6 5.95 -7.20 11.31
N ALA A 7 5.15 -6.61 12.19
CA ALA A 7 4.10 -7.34 12.89
C ALA A 7 2.96 -7.67 11.91
N ALA A 8 2.24 -8.76 12.17
CA ALA A 8 1.05 -9.11 11.38
C ALA A 8 -0.15 -8.19 11.67
N GLN A 9 -0.16 -7.51 12.83
CA GLN A 9 -1.22 -6.59 13.24
C GLN A 9 -0.65 -5.49 14.14
N GLY A 10 -1.39 -4.39 14.21
CA GLY A 10 -1.11 -3.26 15.07
C GLY A 10 -1.23 -3.54 16.56
N ALA A 11 -0.51 -2.74 17.37
CA ALA A 11 -0.66 -2.73 18.82
C ALA A 11 -1.88 -1.91 19.26
N PRO A 12 -2.47 -2.20 20.44
CA PRO A 12 -3.54 -1.38 21.00
C PRO A 12 -3.12 0.09 21.17
N GLY A 13 -3.98 1.04 20.77
CA GLY A 13 -3.73 2.49 20.91
C GLY A 13 -3.60 3.25 19.58
N HIS A 14 -3.47 2.54 18.47
CA HIS A 14 -3.65 3.04 17.10
C HIS A 14 -4.68 2.17 16.37
N ASP A 15 -5.05 2.50 15.12
CA ASP A 15 -5.87 1.59 14.32
C ASP A 15 -5.10 0.26 14.18
N PRO A 16 -5.63 -0.85 14.74
CA PRO A 16 -4.93 -2.12 14.77
C PRO A 16 -4.79 -2.73 13.37
N ARG A 17 -5.56 -2.27 12.38
CA ARG A 17 -5.51 -2.76 11.00
C ARG A 17 -4.37 -2.14 10.20
N THR A 18 -3.88 -0.95 10.56
CA THR A 18 -2.93 -0.20 9.72
C THR A 18 -1.64 0.17 10.43
N SER A 19 -1.60 0.17 11.76
CA SER A 19 -0.43 0.66 12.50
C SER A 19 0.84 -0.17 12.30
N HIS A 20 0.74 -1.48 12.06
CA HIS A 20 1.92 -2.30 11.73
C HIS A 20 2.48 -2.03 10.32
N LEU A 21 1.71 -1.41 9.42
CA LEU A 21 2.16 -0.98 8.09
C LEU A 21 2.80 0.41 8.09
N ARG A 22 2.68 1.17 9.20
CA ARG A 22 3.24 2.52 9.33
C ARG A 22 4.74 2.60 9.00
N PRO A 23 5.60 1.66 9.44
CA PRO A 23 7.03 1.70 9.09
C PRO A 23 7.29 1.63 7.58
N VAL A 24 6.46 0.89 6.83
CA VAL A 24 6.57 0.79 5.37
C VAL A 24 6.19 2.12 4.72
N ILE A 25 5.09 2.72 5.17
CA ILE A 25 4.62 4.02 4.67
C ILE A 25 5.68 5.09 4.92
N GLU A 26 6.19 5.18 6.15
CA GLU A 26 7.24 6.13 6.53
C GLU A 26 8.52 5.92 5.72
N TYR A 27 8.92 4.67 5.50
CA TYR A 27 10.07 4.37 4.65
C TYR A 27 9.89 4.92 3.23
N LEU A 28 8.74 4.67 2.61
CA LEU A 28 8.45 5.14 1.26
C LEU A 28 8.39 6.68 1.19
N LEU A 29 7.83 7.34 2.20
CA LEU A 29 7.82 8.79 2.32
C LEU A 29 9.24 9.36 2.41
N VAL A 30 10.13 8.74 3.19
CA VAL A 30 11.55 9.13 3.31
C VAL A 30 12.31 8.92 1.99
N GLN A 31 11.94 7.90 1.19
CA GLN A 31 12.47 7.71 -0.17
C GLN A 31 11.94 8.75 -1.18
N GLY A 32 11.02 9.63 -0.77
CA GLY A 32 10.48 10.70 -1.61
C GLY A 32 9.18 10.34 -2.33
N ASN A 33 8.59 9.17 -2.06
CA ASN A 33 7.24 8.87 -2.52
C ASN A 33 6.22 9.78 -1.83
N ARG A 34 5.14 10.12 -2.52
CA ARG A 34 4.12 11.04 -2.06
C ARG A 34 2.78 10.34 -1.97
N PRO A 35 1.96 10.61 -0.94
CA PRO A 35 0.59 10.11 -0.91
C PRO A 35 -0.17 10.64 -2.14
N ALA A 36 -0.83 9.77 -2.89
CA ALA A 36 -1.68 10.16 -4.01
C ALA A 36 -2.90 10.96 -3.50
N GLN A 37 -3.42 10.56 -2.34
CA GLN A 37 -4.60 11.17 -1.71
C GLN A 37 -4.21 12.08 -0.54
N TRP A 38 -3.32 13.05 -0.80
CA TRP A 38 -2.83 14.00 0.21
C TRP A 38 -3.92 14.84 0.90
N TRP A 39 -5.15 14.83 0.37
CA TRP A 39 -6.32 15.51 0.95
C TRP A 39 -7.06 14.68 2.01
N HIS A 40 -6.75 13.39 2.19
CA HIS A 40 -7.23 12.60 3.32
C HIS A 40 -6.28 12.77 4.52
N GLU A 41 -6.85 13.03 5.71
CA GLU A 41 -6.09 13.38 6.93
C GLU A 41 -5.03 12.32 7.31
N ASP A 42 -5.32 11.05 7.05
CA ASP A 42 -4.43 9.93 7.32
C ASP A 42 -3.94 9.19 6.06
N GLY A 43 -4.32 9.67 4.88
CA GLY A 43 -4.02 9.09 3.57
C GLY A 43 -4.76 7.77 3.26
N TRP A 44 -5.65 7.32 4.14
CA TRP A 44 -6.42 6.09 3.96
C TRP A 44 -7.80 6.36 3.36
N ARG A 45 -8.23 5.44 2.49
CA ARG A 45 -9.59 5.36 1.98
C ARG A 45 -10.19 3.99 2.30
N SER A 46 -11.43 3.96 2.77
CA SER A 46 -12.22 2.73 2.82
C SER A 46 -13.02 2.55 1.53
N ASP A 47 -13.08 1.34 1.00
CA ASP A 47 -14.07 0.97 0.01
C ASP A 47 -15.42 0.55 0.67
N PRO A 48 -16.50 0.36 -0.11
CA PRO A 48 -17.78 -0.12 0.41
C PRO A 48 -17.72 -1.54 1.01
N GLY A 49 -16.69 -2.32 0.70
CA GLY A 49 -16.43 -3.62 1.31
C GLY A 49 -15.78 -3.51 2.69
N GLY A 50 -15.26 -2.34 3.07
CA GLY A 50 -14.50 -2.11 4.30
C GLY A 50 -13.02 -2.46 4.18
N GLU A 51 -12.49 -2.65 2.97
CA GLU A 51 -11.04 -2.74 2.70
C GLU A 51 -10.44 -1.33 2.75
N LEU A 52 -9.25 -1.21 3.33
CA LEU A 52 -8.54 0.06 3.48
C LEU A 52 -7.42 0.16 2.44
N HIS A 53 -7.33 1.31 1.80
CA HIS A 53 -6.41 1.56 0.70
C HIS A 53 -5.51 2.75 1.03
N TYR A 54 -4.21 2.61 0.84
CA TYR A 54 -3.25 3.72 0.82
C TYR A 54 -2.56 3.77 -0.53
N ALA A 55 -2.66 4.90 -1.21
CA ALA A 55 -2.07 5.07 -2.53
C ALA A 55 -0.90 6.05 -2.51
N PHE A 56 0.20 5.69 -3.15
CA PHE A 56 1.31 6.58 -3.48
C PHE A 56 1.19 7.10 -4.92
N THR A 57 1.74 8.27 -5.23
CA THR A 57 1.76 8.78 -6.61
C THR A 57 2.79 8.02 -7.45
N GLU A 58 3.93 7.73 -6.86
CA GLU A 58 5.07 7.10 -7.52
C GLU A 58 5.02 5.56 -7.41
N PRO A 59 5.61 4.83 -8.39
CA PRO A 59 5.74 3.38 -8.32
C PRO A 59 6.54 2.94 -7.09
N ILE A 60 6.09 1.86 -6.46
CA ILE A 60 6.74 1.26 -5.30
C ILE A 60 7.72 0.19 -5.77
N ASP A 61 8.97 0.24 -5.32
CA ASP A 61 9.97 -0.79 -5.61
C ASP A 61 9.78 -2.00 -4.67
N ALA A 62 9.19 -3.07 -5.19
CA ALA A 62 8.95 -4.31 -4.46
C ALA A 62 10.26 -4.99 -3.98
N ALA A 63 11.33 -4.92 -4.77
CA ALA A 63 12.61 -5.53 -4.42
C ALA A 63 13.22 -4.78 -3.24
N GLN A 64 13.21 -3.44 -3.29
CA GLN A 64 13.70 -2.59 -2.20
C GLN A 64 12.94 -2.87 -0.90
N LEU A 65 11.61 -2.98 -0.96
CA LEU A 65 10.80 -3.32 0.21
C LEU A 65 11.15 -4.69 0.80
N ARG A 66 11.29 -5.71 -0.05
CA ARG A 66 11.66 -7.08 0.38
C ARG A 66 13.08 -7.14 0.92
N GLU A 67 13.98 -6.26 0.50
CA GLU A 67 15.33 -6.15 1.07
C GLU A 67 15.33 -5.49 2.45
N HIS A 68 14.48 -4.48 2.66
CA HIS A 68 14.44 -3.69 3.89
C HIS A 68 13.59 -4.32 5.00
N PHE A 69 12.47 -4.95 4.63
CA PHE A 69 11.48 -5.49 5.57
C PHE A 69 11.35 -7.01 5.46
N ALA A 70 11.10 -7.64 6.61
CA ALA A 70 10.62 -9.01 6.71
C ALA A 70 9.11 -8.96 6.93
N PHE A 71 8.37 -9.37 5.90
CA PHE A 71 6.91 -9.39 5.91
C PHE A 71 6.40 -10.71 6.51
N PRO A 72 5.35 -10.68 7.34
CA PRO A 72 4.63 -11.88 7.77
C PRO A 72 3.85 -12.49 6.59
N ASP A 73 3.51 -13.78 6.68
CA ASP A 73 2.83 -14.52 5.60
C ASP A 73 1.49 -13.90 5.16
N SER A 74 0.83 -13.14 6.04
CA SER A 74 -0.44 -12.46 5.73
C SER A 74 -0.27 -11.23 4.83
N ILE A 75 0.96 -10.70 4.72
CA ILE A 75 1.30 -9.50 3.97
C ILE A 75 2.14 -9.89 2.76
N GLN A 76 1.55 -9.77 1.58
CA GLN A 76 2.19 -10.08 0.32
C GLN A 76 2.65 -8.80 -0.36
N VAL A 77 3.93 -8.69 -0.66
CA VAL A 77 4.46 -7.69 -1.61
C VAL A 77 4.44 -8.34 -2.99
N GLN A 78 3.72 -7.74 -3.93
CA GLN A 78 3.64 -8.19 -5.32
C GLN A 78 4.75 -7.53 -6.15
N ASP A 79 5.07 -8.12 -7.30
CA ASP A 79 6.17 -7.62 -8.16
C ASP A 79 5.85 -6.26 -8.81
N ASP A 80 4.58 -5.87 -8.84
CA ASP A 80 4.14 -4.57 -9.34
C ASP A 80 4.22 -3.44 -8.28
N GLY A 81 4.81 -3.75 -7.11
CA GLY A 81 4.97 -2.82 -6.00
C GLY A 81 3.78 -2.78 -5.03
N SER A 82 2.66 -3.42 -5.35
CA SER A 82 1.51 -3.44 -4.44
C SER A 82 1.77 -4.33 -3.23
N ILE A 83 1.24 -3.92 -2.08
CA ILE A 83 1.29 -4.64 -0.82
C ILE A 83 -0.12 -4.99 -0.43
N ARG A 84 -0.39 -6.26 -0.13
CA ARG A 84 -1.70 -6.75 0.29
C ARG A 84 -1.62 -7.44 1.63
N ASP A 85 -2.35 -6.90 2.60
CA ASP A 85 -2.56 -7.51 3.91
C ASP A 85 -3.94 -8.15 3.97
N SER A 86 -3.96 -9.47 3.79
CA SER A 86 -5.19 -10.26 3.80
C SER A 86 -5.84 -10.34 5.19
N LEU A 87 -5.04 -10.31 6.26
CA LEU A 87 -5.53 -10.44 7.63
C LEU A 87 -6.28 -9.18 8.07
N ASN A 88 -5.73 -8.00 7.77
CA ASN A 88 -6.30 -6.73 8.19
C ASN A 88 -7.16 -6.07 7.11
N ARG A 89 -7.27 -6.70 5.93
CA ARG A 89 -8.00 -6.19 4.76
C ARG A 89 -7.51 -4.79 4.40
N VAL A 90 -6.22 -4.71 4.06
CA VAL A 90 -5.52 -3.48 3.70
C VAL A 90 -4.72 -3.70 2.42
N ASP A 91 -4.68 -2.71 1.54
CA ASP A 91 -3.66 -2.62 0.51
C ASP A 91 -2.95 -1.27 0.48
N ILE A 92 -1.70 -1.34 0.00
CA ILE A 92 -0.87 -0.19 -0.35
C ILE A 92 -0.48 -0.36 -1.80
N CYS A 93 -0.76 0.65 -2.62
CA CYS A 93 -0.44 0.62 -4.03
C CYS A 93 0.07 1.97 -4.50
N HIS A 94 0.46 2.06 -5.77
CA HIS A 94 0.61 3.35 -6.43
C HIS A 94 -0.65 3.64 -7.25
N ASP A 95 -1.05 4.90 -7.31
CA ASP A 95 -2.16 5.39 -8.10
C ASP A 95 -1.78 5.26 -9.59
N ARG A 96 -2.21 4.17 -10.21
CA ARG A 96 -2.09 4.04 -11.66
C ARG A 96 -3.04 5.05 -12.27
N PRO A 97 -2.59 5.94 -13.18
CA PRO A 97 -3.52 6.74 -13.93
C PRO A 97 -4.51 5.77 -14.58
N HIS A 98 -5.79 5.95 -14.29
CA HIS A 98 -6.85 5.27 -15.02
C HIS A 98 -6.57 5.56 -16.49
N GLY A 99 -6.16 4.53 -17.25
CA GLY A 99 -5.92 4.67 -18.68
C GLY A 99 -7.14 5.35 -19.31
N PRO A 100 -6.97 6.19 -20.33
CA PRO A 100 -8.10 6.81 -20.99
C PRO A 100 -9.10 5.71 -21.33
N LEU A 101 -10.37 5.89 -20.91
CA LEU A 101 -11.46 4.99 -21.24
C LEU A 101 -11.47 4.82 -22.77
N SER A 102 -10.86 3.75 -23.27
CA SER A 102 -10.88 3.44 -24.69
C SER A 102 -12.21 2.75 -24.95
N PHE A 103 -13.17 3.56 -25.38
CA PHE A 103 -14.35 3.06 -26.06
C PHE A 103 -13.93 2.76 -27.51
N ASP A 104 -13.29 1.61 -27.74
CA ASP A 104 -13.23 1.04 -29.09
C ASP A 104 -14.66 0.63 -29.46
N LEU A 105 -15.41 1.59 -30.00
CA LEU A 105 -16.68 1.32 -30.65
C LEU A 105 -16.36 0.57 -31.95
N PRO A 106 -16.93 -0.62 -32.19
CA PRO A 106 -16.77 -1.29 -33.46
C PRO A 106 -17.39 -0.40 -34.56
N THR A 107 -16.55 0.03 -35.50
CA THR A 107 -17.02 0.62 -36.76
C THR A 107 -17.77 -0.48 -37.53
N LEU A 108 -19.07 -0.27 -37.71
CA LEU A 108 -19.91 -1.06 -38.62
C LEU A 108 -19.60 -0.74 -40.08
#